data_AF-A0A1M5MBV4-F1
#
_entry.id   AF-A0A1M5MBV4-F1
#
_cell.length_a   1.000
_cell.length_b   1.000
_cell.length_c   1.000
_cell.angle_alpha   90.00
_cell.angle_beta   90.00
_cell.angle_gamma   90.00
#
_symmetry.space_group_name_H-M   'P 1'
#
loop_
_entity.id
_entity.type
_entity.pdbx_description
1 polymer ?
#
loop_
_entity_poly.entity_id
_entity_poly.type
_entity_poly.pdbx_seq_one_letter_code
_entity_poly.pdbx_strand_id
1 'polypeptide(L)'
;MTIKFNAPLASDEPENARRSFLKSSLLFSAGVASMGSLGFSRLASAEPLTQRYPDELVEILDESFAKYRLFNASVERLATGMRWAEGPVWVGDGRYLLVSDIPENRIMRWDEITGSFDVFRQPSNHSNGLARDLQGRLLTCEGSTTNDLGRRVTRTEPDGSITVLADQFEGKRFNSPNDLAVRGDGSIWFTDPPFQTGNYYEGHKIQTELADAVYRIDGETGAVTRVIDSISGPNGLCFSPDQKTLYVVEGRAKPNRLVWAYPVNANGTLGERRKHIEASAYGALDGIKCDEDGNLWCGWGSSGAPEAVTADLDGVMIFNPAGKAIGKIRLPERCANLCFGGAKGNRLFMAGSHSLYALYVNTRDASFGKYGS
;
A
#
# COMPACT_ATOMS: atom_id res chain seq x y z
N MET A 1 31.57 -68.52 -8.02
CA MET A 1 32.57 -67.45 -7.89
C MET A 1 31.77 -66.17 -7.62
N THR A 2 31.45 -65.74 -6.39
CA THR A 2 32.04 -65.96 -5.06
C THR A 2 30.94 -65.78 -3.98
N ILE A 3 30.61 -66.87 -3.24
CA ILE A 3 30.28 -66.96 -1.77
C ILE A 3 29.03 -66.15 -1.27
N LYS A 4 27.95 -66.67 -0.65
CA LYS A 4 27.65 -67.87 0.19
C LYS A 4 26.11 -68.12 0.38
N PHE A 5 25.75 -69.41 0.49
CA PHE A 5 24.60 -70.15 1.11
C PHE A 5 23.13 -69.64 0.99
N ASN A 6 22.22 -70.33 0.25
CA ASN A 6 21.42 -71.56 0.56
C ASN A 6 20.66 -71.51 1.91
N ALA A 7 19.32 -71.36 1.96
CA ALA A 7 18.21 -72.29 1.61
C ALA A 7 17.56 -72.86 2.91
N PRO A 8 16.44 -73.62 2.87
CA PRO A 8 15.06 -73.22 2.53
C PRO A 8 14.05 -73.75 3.60
N LEU A 9 12.73 -73.67 3.36
CA LEU A 9 11.82 -74.82 3.31
C LEU A 9 10.33 -74.42 3.16
N ALA A 10 9.64 -75.19 2.31
CA ALA A 10 8.19 -75.26 2.12
C ALA A 10 7.53 -75.93 3.36
N SER A 11 6.22 -76.11 3.54
CA SER A 11 5.06 -76.29 2.65
C SER A 11 3.79 -76.38 3.52
N ASP A 12 2.64 -76.23 2.87
CA ASP A 12 1.33 -76.85 3.16
C ASP A 12 0.43 -76.41 4.35
N GLU A 13 -0.76 -75.96 3.94
CA GLU A 13 -2.07 -75.88 4.62
C GLU A 13 -2.54 -77.22 5.26
N PRO A 14 -3.50 -77.24 6.22
CA PRO A 14 -4.93 -77.38 5.85
C PRO A 14 -6.00 -76.78 6.80
N GLU A 15 -7.20 -76.66 6.23
CA GLU A 15 -8.54 -76.47 6.84
C GLU A 15 -8.86 -77.40 8.03
N ASN A 16 -9.55 -76.89 9.06
CA ASN A 16 -10.97 -77.23 9.36
C ASN A 16 -11.45 -76.83 10.77
N ALA A 17 -12.59 -76.14 10.79
CA ALA A 17 -13.78 -76.41 11.60
C ALA A 17 -13.83 -76.22 13.15
N ARG A 18 -14.85 -75.42 13.54
CA ARG A 18 -15.75 -75.51 14.71
C ARG A 18 -15.23 -75.07 16.10
N ARG A 19 -15.81 -73.96 16.60
CA ARG A 19 -16.76 -73.96 17.75
C ARG A 19 -17.35 -72.55 18.01
N SER A 20 -18.66 -72.55 18.25
CA SER A 20 -19.55 -71.45 18.62
C SER A 20 -19.27 -70.86 19.99
N PHE A 21 -19.59 -69.57 20.24
CA PHE A 21 -20.82 -69.12 20.94
C PHE A 21 -20.78 -67.63 21.41
N LEU A 22 -21.97 -67.01 21.38
CA LEU A 22 -22.52 -65.94 22.25
C LEU A 22 -22.15 -64.44 22.06
N LYS A 23 -23.09 -63.76 21.39
CA LYS A 23 -23.87 -62.56 21.79
C LYS A 23 -23.20 -61.46 22.63
N SER A 24 -23.17 -60.28 22.01
CA SER A 24 -23.63 -58.96 22.49
C SER A 24 -23.44 -58.59 23.96
N SER A 25 -22.56 -57.62 24.20
CA SER A 25 -22.71 -56.61 25.25
C SER A 25 -22.28 -55.25 24.71
N LEU A 26 -23.18 -54.26 24.84
CA LEU A 26 -22.89 -52.85 24.63
C LEU A 26 -21.81 -52.40 25.61
N LEU A 27 -20.75 -51.77 25.09
CA LEU A 27 -19.92 -50.87 25.88
C LEU A 27 -19.75 -49.55 25.12
N PHE A 28 -20.30 -48.51 25.75
CA PHE A 28 -20.05 -47.10 25.47
C PHE A 28 -18.54 -46.87 25.28
N SER A 29 -18.15 -46.40 24.10
CA SER A 29 -16.89 -45.68 23.91
C SER A 29 -17.26 -44.26 23.54
N ALA A 30 -17.01 -43.33 24.46
CA ALA A 30 -17.15 -41.90 24.21
C ALA A 30 -16.21 -41.52 23.06
N GLY A 31 -16.77 -41.31 21.86
CA GLY A 31 -16.08 -40.60 20.80
C GLY A 31 -15.99 -39.15 21.23
N VAL A 32 -14.81 -38.72 21.69
CA VAL A 32 -14.46 -37.32 21.78
C VAL A 32 -14.56 -36.78 20.36
N ALA A 33 -15.64 -36.06 20.05
CA ALA A 33 -15.65 -35.16 18.92
C ALA A 33 -14.59 -34.12 19.23
N SER A 34 -13.41 -34.27 18.63
CA SER A 34 -12.52 -33.14 18.42
C SER A 34 -13.28 -32.16 17.55
N MET A 35 -14.03 -31.27 18.20
CA MET A 35 -14.37 -29.98 17.64
C MET A 35 -13.04 -29.27 17.42
N GLY A 36 -12.41 -29.57 16.29
CA GLY A 36 -11.43 -28.69 15.71
C GLY A 36 -12.12 -27.35 15.63
N SER A 37 -11.65 -26.40 16.44
CA SER A 37 -11.88 -24.99 16.19
C SER A 37 -11.28 -24.69 14.83
N LEU A 38 -12.03 -24.99 13.77
CA LEU A 38 -11.99 -24.22 12.55
C LEU A 38 -12.37 -22.81 12.99
N GLY A 39 -11.35 -22.05 13.39
CA GLY A 39 -11.49 -20.63 13.55
C GLY A 39 -11.98 -20.12 12.21
N PHE A 40 -13.27 -19.84 12.12
CA PHE A 40 -13.75 -18.94 11.09
C PHE A 40 -13.00 -17.65 11.34
N SER A 41 -11.95 -17.39 10.55
CA SER A 41 -11.40 -16.05 10.39
C SER A 41 -12.62 -15.15 10.26
N ARG A 42 -12.77 -14.18 11.18
CA ARG A 42 -13.87 -13.22 11.07
C ARG A 42 -13.76 -12.65 9.66
N LEU A 43 -14.75 -12.95 8.82
CA LEU A 43 -14.91 -12.33 7.52
C LEU A 43 -14.88 -10.83 7.79
N ALA A 44 -13.89 -10.13 7.24
CA ALA A 44 -13.83 -8.68 7.33
C ALA A 44 -14.90 -8.14 6.38
N SER A 45 -16.15 -8.10 6.83
CA SER A 45 -17.20 -7.42 6.10
C SER A 45 -16.90 -5.92 6.17
N ALA A 46 -16.97 -5.24 5.02
CA ALA A 46 -16.93 -3.78 4.99
C ALA A 46 -18.01 -3.21 5.93
N GLU A 47 -17.59 -2.44 6.93
CA GLU A 47 -18.48 -1.81 7.91
C GLU A 47 -18.59 -0.31 7.61
N PRO A 48 -19.75 0.20 7.19
CA PRO A 48 -19.96 1.64 7.09
C PRO A 48 -19.76 2.30 8.46
N LEU A 49 -18.99 3.38 8.52
CA LEU A 49 -18.79 4.15 9.75
C LEU A 49 -20.05 4.88 10.20
N THR A 50 -20.94 5.17 9.25
CA THR A 50 -22.28 5.73 9.47
C THR A 50 -23.28 5.08 8.53
N GLN A 51 -24.55 5.03 8.96
CA GLN A 51 -25.67 4.54 8.17
C GLN A 51 -26.49 5.67 7.54
N ARG A 52 -26.05 6.93 7.69
CA ARG A 52 -26.76 8.12 7.22
C ARG A 52 -26.37 8.49 5.80
N TYR A 53 -27.33 9.02 5.05
CA TYR A 53 -27.11 9.67 3.77
C TYR A 53 -27.65 11.11 3.77
N PRO A 54 -26.92 12.05 3.13
CA PRO A 54 -25.58 11.86 2.60
C PRO A 54 -24.56 11.73 3.75
N ASP A 55 -23.50 10.94 3.56
CA ASP A 55 -22.54 10.63 4.65
C ASP A 55 -21.88 11.90 5.18
N GLU A 56 -22.04 12.17 6.49
CA GLU A 56 -21.57 13.38 7.17
C GLU A 56 -20.04 13.46 7.26
N LEU A 57 -19.33 12.34 7.08
CA LEU A 57 -17.86 12.31 7.02
C LEU A 57 -17.32 12.87 5.70
N VAL A 58 -18.17 13.01 4.67
CA VAL A 58 -17.79 13.58 3.37
C VAL A 58 -18.24 15.03 3.29
N GLU A 59 -17.33 15.94 3.66
CA GLU A 59 -17.54 17.37 3.74
C GLU A 59 -17.28 18.07 2.41
N ILE A 60 -18.20 18.95 2.02
CA ILE A 60 -18.05 19.87 0.90
C ILE A 60 -17.55 21.19 1.45
N LEU A 61 -16.30 21.56 1.14
CA LEU A 61 -15.70 22.84 1.55
C LEU A 61 -15.91 23.93 0.48
N ASP A 62 -16.08 23.50 -0.77
CA ASP A 62 -16.38 24.34 -1.93
C ASP A 62 -17.36 23.60 -2.86
N GLU A 63 -18.29 24.31 -3.48
CA GLU A 63 -19.34 23.73 -4.34
C GLU A 63 -18.77 22.88 -5.48
N SER A 64 -17.56 23.21 -5.97
CA SER A 64 -16.89 22.42 -7.02
C SER A 64 -16.59 20.96 -6.63
N PHE A 65 -16.59 20.63 -5.33
CA PHE A 65 -16.44 19.24 -4.86
C PHE A 65 -17.73 18.43 -4.94
N ALA A 66 -18.90 19.08 -5.00
CA ALA A 66 -20.20 18.42 -4.88
C ALA A 66 -20.41 17.29 -5.90
N LYS A 67 -19.89 17.45 -7.14
CA LYS A 67 -20.01 16.44 -8.20
C LYS A 67 -19.25 15.13 -7.93
N TYR A 68 -18.30 15.13 -7.01
CA TYR A 68 -17.50 13.94 -6.66
C TYR A 68 -18.09 13.14 -5.50
N ARG A 69 -18.92 13.77 -4.66
CA ARG A 69 -19.65 13.12 -3.56
C ARG A 69 -20.87 12.41 -4.10
N LEU A 70 -20.99 11.12 -3.78
CA LEU A 70 -22.19 10.34 -4.08
C LEU A 70 -23.16 10.43 -2.90
N PHE A 71 -24.43 10.71 -3.17
CA PHE A 71 -25.46 10.86 -2.13
C PHE A 71 -25.61 9.59 -1.27
N ASN A 72 -25.52 8.41 -1.90
CA ASN A 72 -25.77 7.10 -1.31
C ASN A 72 -24.49 6.26 -1.14
N ALA A 73 -23.33 6.89 -1.00
CA ALA A 73 -22.09 6.21 -0.64
C ALA A 73 -21.69 6.60 0.79
N SER A 74 -21.13 5.64 1.53
CA SER A 74 -20.60 5.84 2.88
C SER A 74 -19.13 5.49 2.95
N VAL A 75 -18.42 6.08 3.90
CA VAL A 75 -17.07 5.65 4.27
C VAL A 75 -17.18 4.30 4.97
N GLU A 76 -16.48 3.30 4.44
CA GLU A 76 -16.43 1.93 4.94
C GLU A 76 -15.08 1.65 5.57
N ARG A 77 -15.05 0.96 6.72
CA ARG A 77 -13.85 0.31 7.23
C ARG A 77 -13.81 -1.12 6.71
N LEU A 78 -12.78 -1.43 5.93
CA LEU A 78 -12.60 -2.73 5.29
C LEU A 78 -11.85 -3.72 6.19
N ALA A 79 -10.85 -3.24 6.92
CA ALA A 79 -10.03 -4.09 7.78
C ALA A 79 -9.35 -3.27 8.89
N THR A 80 -8.86 -3.96 9.92
CA THR A 80 -8.12 -3.39 11.05
C THR A 80 -6.95 -4.29 11.43
N GLY A 81 -6.04 -3.80 12.28
CA GLY A 81 -4.98 -4.61 12.89
C GLY A 81 -3.60 -4.38 12.29
N MET A 82 -3.45 -3.31 11.51
CA MET A 82 -2.14 -2.78 11.11
C MET A 82 -1.60 -1.83 12.18
N ARG A 83 -0.31 -1.53 12.11
CA ARG A 83 0.35 -0.55 12.99
C ARG A 83 0.57 0.79 12.31
N TRP A 84 0.93 0.75 11.03
CA TRP A 84 1.06 1.92 10.18
C TRP A 84 0.83 1.51 8.73
N ALA A 85 -0.41 1.67 8.28
CA ALA A 85 -0.85 1.36 6.93
C ALA A 85 -0.35 2.41 5.93
N GLU A 86 0.32 1.98 4.88
CA GLU A 86 0.96 2.84 3.88
C GLU A 86 0.89 2.25 2.47
N GLY A 87 1.14 3.10 1.47
CA GLY A 87 1.31 2.70 0.07
C GLY A 87 0.24 1.74 -0.48
N PRO A 88 -1.08 2.01 -0.34
CA PRO A 88 -2.08 1.12 -0.90
C PRO A 88 -2.03 1.13 -2.44
N VAL A 89 -2.18 -0.04 -3.07
CA VAL A 89 -2.29 -0.19 -4.53
C VAL A 89 -3.38 -1.20 -4.90
N TRP A 90 -4.23 -0.83 -5.85
CA TRP A 90 -5.27 -1.71 -6.40
C TRP A 90 -4.71 -2.65 -7.46
N VAL A 91 -5.09 -3.93 -7.39
CA VAL A 91 -4.73 -4.97 -8.35
C VAL A 91 -6.01 -5.46 -9.02
N GLY A 92 -6.37 -4.82 -10.13
CA GLY A 92 -7.67 -4.98 -10.78
C GLY A 92 -7.91 -6.33 -11.45
N ASP A 93 -6.86 -6.93 -12.01
CA ASP A 93 -6.84 -8.27 -12.59
C ASP A 93 -7.06 -9.37 -11.54
N GLY A 94 -6.70 -9.11 -10.29
CA GLY A 94 -6.96 -9.99 -9.16
C GLY A 94 -8.16 -9.60 -8.28
N ARG A 95 -8.71 -8.39 -8.45
CA ARG A 95 -9.73 -7.78 -7.58
C ARG A 95 -9.35 -7.76 -6.10
N TYR A 96 -8.15 -7.29 -5.80
CA TYR A 96 -7.69 -7.10 -4.44
C TYR A 96 -6.87 -5.82 -4.28
N LEU A 97 -6.77 -5.34 -3.05
CA LEU A 97 -5.90 -4.24 -2.66
C LEU A 97 -4.67 -4.80 -1.94
N LEU A 98 -3.49 -4.27 -2.24
CA LEU A 98 -2.30 -4.45 -1.40
C LEU A 98 -2.03 -3.18 -0.61
N VAL A 99 -1.55 -3.31 0.63
CA VAL A 99 -1.19 -2.19 1.51
C VAL A 99 -0.02 -2.62 2.40
N SER A 100 0.96 -1.75 2.59
CA SER A 100 2.10 -2.02 3.47
C SER A 100 1.71 -1.79 4.92
N ASP A 101 2.12 -2.68 5.82
CA ASP A 101 2.10 -2.47 7.27
C ASP A 101 3.55 -2.39 7.75
N ILE A 102 4.08 -1.17 7.73
CA ILE A 102 5.52 -0.91 7.83
C ILE A 102 6.14 -1.55 9.09
N PRO A 103 5.58 -1.35 10.30
CA PRO A 103 6.24 -1.80 11.52
C PRO A 103 6.21 -3.31 11.70
N GLU A 104 5.23 -3.99 11.10
CA GLU A 104 5.14 -5.45 11.11
C GLU A 104 5.90 -6.11 9.94
N ASN A 105 6.63 -5.31 9.14
CA ASN A 105 7.47 -5.76 8.04
C ASN A 105 6.72 -6.70 7.07
N ARG A 106 5.52 -6.29 6.65
CA ARG A 106 4.64 -7.09 5.78
C ARG A 106 3.84 -6.24 4.80
N ILE A 107 3.47 -6.86 3.68
CA ILE A 107 2.42 -6.37 2.79
C ILE A 107 1.17 -7.19 3.09
N MET A 108 0.06 -6.49 3.30
CA MET A 108 -1.27 -7.08 3.51
C MET A 108 -2.07 -7.06 2.21
N ARG A 109 -3.01 -8.00 2.07
CA ARG A 109 -3.96 -8.09 0.96
C ARG A 109 -5.39 -8.06 1.49
N TRP A 110 -6.19 -7.12 1.00
CA TRP A 110 -7.64 -7.15 1.14
C TRP A 110 -8.27 -7.70 -0.14
N ASP A 111 -8.94 -8.83 -0.06
CA ASP A 111 -9.61 -9.48 -1.19
C ASP A 111 -11.05 -8.97 -1.34
N GLU A 112 -11.40 -8.37 -2.48
CA GLU A 112 -12.73 -7.79 -2.68
C GLU A 112 -13.83 -8.85 -2.77
N ILE A 113 -13.50 -10.07 -3.21
CA ILE A 113 -14.49 -11.13 -3.44
C ILE A 113 -14.88 -11.80 -2.13
N THR A 114 -13.89 -12.09 -1.29
CA THR A 114 -14.11 -12.82 -0.02
C THR A 114 -14.22 -11.89 1.19
N GLY A 115 -13.74 -10.65 1.08
CA GLY A 115 -13.58 -9.74 2.21
C GLY A 115 -12.44 -10.15 3.15
N SER A 116 -11.57 -11.09 2.76
CA SER A 116 -10.46 -11.51 3.63
C SER A 116 -9.36 -10.45 3.69
N PHE A 117 -8.68 -10.38 4.82
CA PHE A 117 -7.55 -9.48 5.04
C PHE A 117 -6.37 -10.24 5.62
N ASP A 118 -5.44 -10.63 4.75
CA ASP A 118 -4.39 -11.60 5.05
C ASP A 118 -3.01 -11.08 4.61
N VAL A 119 -1.94 -11.72 5.10
CA VAL A 119 -0.57 -11.38 4.69
C VAL A 119 -0.34 -11.80 3.24
N PHE A 120 0.08 -10.86 2.40
CA PHE A 120 0.54 -11.12 1.04
C PHE A 120 2.02 -11.49 0.99
N ARG A 121 2.85 -10.76 1.75
CA ARG A 121 4.31 -10.98 1.81
C ARG A 121 4.85 -10.60 3.18
N GLN A 122 5.63 -11.51 3.78
CA GLN A 122 6.38 -11.26 5.01
C GLN A 122 7.63 -12.17 5.04
N PRO A 123 8.85 -11.63 5.21
CA PRO A 123 9.19 -10.20 5.36
C PRO A 123 8.98 -9.41 4.06
N SER A 124 8.67 -8.12 4.18
CA SER A 124 8.55 -7.18 3.05
C SER A 124 9.72 -6.21 2.91
N ASN A 125 10.71 -6.32 3.79
CA ASN A 125 11.82 -5.37 3.98
C ASN A 125 11.31 -3.97 4.33
N HIS A 126 10.37 -3.90 5.28
CA HIS A 126 9.69 -2.68 5.71
C HIS A 126 9.18 -1.87 4.50
N SER A 127 8.46 -2.55 3.61
CA SER A 127 7.92 -1.90 2.42
C SER A 127 7.05 -0.71 2.81
N ASN A 128 7.06 0.32 1.97
CA ASN A 128 6.25 1.52 2.15
C ASN A 128 5.34 1.67 0.92
N GLY A 129 5.62 2.64 0.05
CA GLY A 129 4.91 2.88 -1.19
C GLY A 129 4.88 1.66 -2.11
N LEU A 130 3.69 1.38 -2.64
CA LEU A 130 3.45 0.37 -3.66
C LEU A 130 2.84 1.03 -4.90
N ALA A 131 3.19 0.53 -6.07
CA ALA A 131 2.55 0.92 -7.32
C ALA A 131 2.50 -0.28 -8.28
N ARG A 132 1.87 -0.10 -9.43
CA ARG A 132 1.97 -1.04 -10.54
C ARG A 132 2.67 -0.39 -11.72
N ASP A 133 3.54 -1.14 -12.38
CA ASP A 133 4.08 -0.73 -13.67
C ASP A 133 3.05 -0.87 -14.80
N LEU A 134 3.42 -0.43 -16.01
CA LEU A 134 2.53 -0.45 -17.17
C LEU A 134 2.18 -1.87 -17.65
N GLN A 135 2.83 -2.90 -17.11
CA GLN A 135 2.60 -4.32 -17.39
C GLN A 135 1.81 -5.00 -16.26
N GLY A 136 1.36 -4.22 -15.26
CA GLY A 136 0.58 -4.71 -14.14
C GLY A 136 1.40 -5.32 -13.00
N ARG A 137 2.73 -5.27 -13.07
CA ARG A 137 3.60 -5.87 -12.05
C ARG A 137 3.72 -4.97 -10.83
N LEU A 138 3.79 -5.57 -9.64
CA LEU A 138 3.93 -4.84 -8.38
C LEU A 138 5.32 -4.23 -8.28
N LEU A 139 5.37 -2.92 -8.10
CA LEU A 139 6.54 -2.16 -7.70
C LEU A 139 6.49 -1.88 -6.21
N THR A 140 7.64 -1.90 -5.55
CA THR A 140 7.73 -1.73 -4.10
C THR A 140 8.91 -0.85 -3.73
N CYS A 141 8.64 0.20 -2.95
CA CYS A 141 9.66 0.88 -2.17
C CYS A 141 9.97 0.05 -0.92
N GLU A 142 11.15 -0.56 -0.87
CA GLU A 142 11.63 -1.30 0.31
C GLU A 142 12.44 -0.37 1.23
N GLY A 143 12.05 -0.32 2.50
CA GLY A 143 12.61 0.53 3.52
C GLY A 143 13.95 0.08 4.09
N SER A 144 14.31 0.62 5.25
CA SER A 144 15.53 0.26 5.99
C SER A 144 15.37 -1.09 6.68
N THR A 145 16.14 -2.11 6.27
CA THR A 145 16.07 -3.47 6.85
C THR A 145 17.40 -3.90 7.48
N THR A 146 18.44 -4.13 6.70
CA THR A 146 19.78 -4.36 7.25
C THR A 146 20.79 -3.44 6.57
N ASN A 147 22.07 -3.57 6.90
CA ASN A 147 23.12 -2.87 6.17
C ASN A 147 23.15 -3.30 4.68
N ASP A 148 22.73 -4.53 4.38
CA ASP A 148 22.89 -5.15 3.06
C ASP A 148 21.55 -5.41 2.33
N LEU A 149 20.41 -5.43 3.03
CA LEU A 149 19.08 -5.70 2.49
C LEU A 149 18.11 -4.52 2.71
N GLY A 150 17.19 -4.32 1.77
CA GLY A 150 16.27 -3.17 1.73
C GLY A 150 16.92 -1.94 1.07
N ARG A 151 16.31 -0.77 1.27
CA ARG A 151 16.75 0.53 0.74
C ARG A 151 16.86 0.52 -0.78
N ARG A 152 15.78 0.09 -1.42
CA ARG A 152 15.74 -0.20 -2.85
C ARG A 152 14.33 -0.14 -3.41
N VAL A 153 14.23 0.06 -4.71
CA VAL A 153 13.00 -0.10 -5.47
C VAL A 153 13.05 -1.45 -6.16
N THR A 154 12.01 -2.27 -5.95
CA THR A 154 11.92 -3.61 -6.52
C THR A 154 10.67 -3.81 -7.35
N ARG A 155 10.70 -4.83 -8.20
CA ARG A 155 9.58 -5.30 -9.00
C ARG A 155 9.35 -6.78 -8.72
N THR A 156 8.09 -7.14 -8.48
CA THR A 156 7.66 -8.53 -8.37
C THR A 156 7.31 -9.04 -9.76
N GLU A 157 8.04 -10.03 -10.24
CA GLU A 157 7.77 -10.67 -11.51
C GLU A 157 6.58 -11.64 -11.40
N PRO A 158 5.97 -12.06 -12.53
CA PRO A 158 4.79 -12.94 -12.52
C PRO A 158 5.00 -14.28 -11.81
N ASP A 159 6.23 -14.79 -11.77
CA ASP A 159 6.60 -16.02 -11.05
C ASP A 159 6.84 -15.81 -9.54
N GLY A 160 6.67 -14.57 -9.06
CA GLY A 160 6.89 -14.18 -7.67
C GLY A 160 8.35 -13.81 -7.35
N SER A 161 9.28 -13.95 -8.29
CA SER A 161 10.67 -13.52 -8.10
C SER A 161 10.76 -11.99 -7.99
N ILE A 162 11.82 -11.50 -7.33
CA ILE A 162 12.03 -10.08 -7.08
C ILE A 162 13.21 -9.58 -7.92
N THR A 163 12.94 -8.65 -8.83
CA THR A 163 13.96 -7.90 -9.57
C THR A 163 14.26 -6.60 -8.84
N VAL A 164 15.54 -6.33 -8.55
CA VAL A 164 15.98 -5.03 -8.04
C VAL A 164 16.08 -4.06 -9.21
N LEU A 165 15.32 -2.97 -9.16
CA LEU A 165 15.36 -1.92 -10.19
C LEU A 165 16.40 -0.85 -9.86
N ALA A 166 16.52 -0.50 -8.58
CA ALA A 166 17.53 0.42 -8.09
C ALA A 166 17.78 0.19 -6.59
N ASP A 167 19.03 0.05 -6.18
CA ASP A 167 19.44 0.01 -4.77
C ASP A 167 20.56 1.01 -4.41
N GLN A 168 21.13 1.69 -5.41
CA GLN A 168 22.20 2.66 -5.27
C GLN A 168 22.09 3.81 -6.27
N PHE A 169 22.71 4.94 -5.90
CA PHE A 169 22.98 6.09 -6.77
C PHE A 169 24.43 6.56 -6.53
N GLU A 170 25.21 6.68 -7.60
CA GLU A 170 26.63 7.09 -7.54
C GLU A 170 27.47 6.25 -6.53
N GLY A 171 27.22 4.94 -6.48
CA GLY A 171 27.92 4.00 -5.60
C GLY A 171 27.50 4.05 -4.12
N LYS A 172 26.50 4.86 -3.78
CA LYS A 172 25.93 4.96 -2.44
C LYS A 172 24.53 4.38 -2.42
N ARG A 173 24.18 3.67 -1.36
CA ARG A 173 22.84 3.11 -1.20
C ARG A 173 21.81 4.19 -0.87
N PHE A 174 20.57 4.00 -1.31
CA PHE A 174 19.45 4.87 -0.95
C PHE A 174 19.23 4.98 0.56
N ASN A 175 18.50 6.02 0.99
CA ASN A 175 18.14 6.23 2.38
C ASN A 175 17.10 5.20 2.83
N SER A 176 15.88 5.36 2.35
CA SER A 176 14.73 4.47 2.53
C SER A 176 13.64 4.96 1.57
N PRO A 177 13.60 4.43 0.33
CA PRO A 177 12.56 4.79 -0.63
C PRO A 177 11.17 4.75 0.01
N ASN A 178 10.38 5.81 -0.18
CA ASN A 178 9.16 6.05 0.59
C ASN A 178 7.90 5.88 -0.24
N ASP A 179 7.74 6.64 -1.33
CA ASP A 179 6.62 6.49 -2.25
C ASP A 179 7.10 6.48 -3.71
N LEU A 180 6.28 6.01 -4.64
CA LEU A 180 6.59 5.98 -6.06
C LEU A 180 5.38 6.25 -6.98
N ALA A 181 5.66 6.78 -8.16
CA ALA A 181 4.70 6.98 -9.23
C ALA A 181 5.27 6.51 -10.56
N VAL A 182 4.42 5.90 -11.39
CA VAL A 182 4.79 5.44 -12.73
C VAL A 182 4.21 6.42 -13.76
N ARG A 183 5.06 6.84 -14.70
CA ARG A 183 4.67 7.73 -15.80
C ARG A 183 4.31 6.91 -17.05
N GLY A 184 3.57 7.51 -17.98
CA GLY A 184 3.12 6.86 -19.21
C GLY A 184 4.24 6.44 -20.18
N ASP A 185 5.44 7.00 -20.01
CA ASP A 185 6.66 6.59 -20.71
C ASP A 185 7.37 5.38 -20.06
N GLY A 186 6.76 4.78 -19.03
CA GLY A 186 7.29 3.65 -18.28
C GLY A 186 8.35 4.03 -17.23
N SER A 187 8.73 5.31 -17.13
CA SER A 187 9.66 5.75 -16.08
C SER A 187 9.03 5.66 -14.69
N ILE A 188 9.85 5.28 -13.72
CA ILE A 188 9.44 5.13 -12.32
C ILE A 188 10.10 6.26 -11.53
N TRP A 189 9.29 7.05 -10.83
CA TRP A 189 9.75 8.16 -10.02
C TRP A 189 9.52 7.81 -8.56
N PHE A 190 10.50 8.03 -7.70
CA PHE A 190 10.39 7.67 -6.29
C PHE A 190 11.07 8.69 -5.38
N THR A 191 10.55 8.81 -4.16
CA THR A 191 11.12 9.67 -3.11
C THR A 191 12.00 8.85 -2.18
N ASP A 192 13.11 9.43 -1.73
CA ASP A 192 14.10 8.77 -0.87
C ASP A 192 14.43 9.60 0.39
N PRO A 193 13.44 9.79 1.29
CA PRO A 193 13.67 10.41 2.58
C PRO A 193 14.31 9.41 3.57
N PRO A 194 14.86 9.88 4.69
CA PRO A 194 15.47 9.03 5.72
C PRO A 194 14.48 8.67 6.84
N PHE A 195 13.18 8.49 6.54
CA PHE A 195 12.16 8.29 7.59
C PHE A 195 12.38 6.99 8.37
N GLN A 196 12.69 5.89 7.67
CA GLN A 196 12.85 4.56 8.27
C GLN A 196 14.27 4.29 8.76
N THR A 197 15.20 5.23 8.56
CA THR A 197 16.61 5.08 8.99
C THR A 197 16.88 5.64 10.38
N GLY A 198 15.90 6.30 11.01
CA GLY A 198 16.08 6.98 12.32
C GLY A 198 15.54 6.20 13.52
N ASN A 199 14.83 5.09 13.32
CA ASN A 199 14.10 4.39 14.38
C ASN A 199 14.09 2.86 14.16
N TYR A 200 13.63 2.12 15.18
CA TYR A 200 13.49 0.65 15.15
C TYR A 200 12.04 0.18 15.00
N TYR A 201 11.11 1.12 14.78
CA TYR A 201 9.69 0.83 14.67
C TYR A 201 9.30 0.59 13.22
N GLU A 202 9.72 1.47 12.31
CA GLU A 202 9.43 1.41 10.88
C GLU A 202 10.57 0.83 10.03
N GLY A 203 11.70 0.50 10.66
CA GLY A 203 12.90 0.03 9.99
C GLY A 203 14.07 -0.10 10.97
N HIS A 204 15.28 0.22 10.50
CA HIS A 204 16.50 0.12 11.29
C HIS A 204 17.28 1.43 11.30
N LYS A 205 17.93 1.72 12.44
CA LYS A 205 18.87 2.86 12.55
C LYS A 205 20.07 2.68 11.64
N ILE A 206 20.20 3.54 10.64
CA ILE A 206 21.28 3.52 9.64
C ILE A 206 21.77 4.95 9.42
N GLN A 207 23.10 5.12 9.31
CA GLN A 207 23.68 6.38 8.88
C GLN A 207 23.49 6.54 7.37
N THR A 208 22.80 7.60 6.95
CA THR A 208 22.56 7.89 5.53
C THR A 208 23.77 8.54 4.87
N GLU A 209 23.93 8.30 3.56
CA GLU A 209 25.06 8.78 2.74
C GLU A 209 24.62 9.71 1.60
N LEU A 210 23.32 9.74 1.31
CA LEU A 210 22.67 10.55 0.30
C LEU A 210 21.80 11.61 0.96
N ALA A 211 21.65 12.75 0.28
CA ALA A 211 20.65 13.73 0.66
C ALA A 211 19.24 13.20 0.36
N ASP A 212 18.25 13.75 1.08
CA ASP A 212 16.84 13.62 0.77
C ASP A 212 16.59 14.01 -0.70
N ALA A 213 16.05 13.10 -1.50
CA ALA A 213 15.94 13.32 -2.93
C ALA A 213 14.73 12.64 -3.58
N VAL A 214 14.43 13.06 -4.80
CA VAL A 214 13.55 12.35 -5.73
C VAL A 214 14.39 11.84 -6.89
N TYR A 215 14.17 10.59 -7.27
CA TYR A 215 14.89 9.92 -8.34
C TYR A 215 13.92 9.46 -9.43
N ARG A 216 14.45 9.31 -10.64
CA ARG A 216 13.78 8.74 -11.82
C ARG A 216 14.58 7.55 -12.31
N ILE A 217 13.93 6.40 -12.43
CA ILE A 217 14.40 5.24 -13.19
C ILE A 217 13.82 5.37 -14.60
N ASP A 218 14.69 5.46 -15.59
CA ASP A 218 14.30 5.51 -17.00
C ASP A 218 13.63 4.21 -17.44
N GLY A 219 12.48 4.31 -18.13
CA GLY A 219 11.64 3.15 -18.45
C GLY A 219 12.23 2.20 -19.51
N GLU A 220 13.16 2.68 -20.33
CA GLU A 220 13.79 1.89 -21.39
C GLU A 220 15.18 1.40 -20.96
N THR A 221 16.01 2.32 -20.44
CA THR A 221 17.42 2.04 -20.14
C THR A 221 17.64 1.54 -18.72
N GLY A 222 16.69 1.77 -17.80
CA GLY A 222 16.87 1.52 -16.37
C GLY A 222 17.82 2.50 -15.67
N ALA A 223 18.31 3.53 -16.36
CA ALA A 223 19.23 4.50 -15.79
C ALA A 223 18.56 5.30 -14.67
N VAL A 224 19.25 5.43 -13.52
CA VAL A 224 18.76 6.20 -12.37
C VAL A 224 19.32 7.62 -12.41
N THR A 225 18.45 8.61 -12.32
CA THR A 225 18.82 10.04 -12.26
C THR A 225 18.23 10.69 -11.02
N ARG A 226 19.00 11.51 -10.32
CA ARG A 226 18.49 12.40 -9.27
C ARG A 226 17.82 13.62 -9.91
N VAL A 227 16.53 13.82 -9.68
CA VAL A 227 15.73 14.88 -10.31
C VAL A 227 15.37 16.01 -9.36
N ILE A 228 15.37 15.77 -8.05
CA ILE A 228 15.18 16.79 -7.00
C ILE A 228 16.09 16.45 -5.83
N ASP A 229 16.82 17.44 -5.30
CA ASP A 229 17.64 17.35 -4.08
C ASP A 229 17.53 18.61 -3.19
N SER A 230 16.50 19.42 -3.43
CA SER A 230 16.31 20.74 -2.81
C SER A 230 15.08 20.81 -1.90
N ILE A 231 14.60 19.67 -1.41
CA ILE A 231 13.46 19.56 -0.48
C ILE A 231 13.79 18.61 0.67
N SER A 232 13.24 18.89 1.86
CA SER A 232 13.45 18.09 3.07
C SER A 232 12.32 17.08 3.29
N GLY A 233 12.66 15.80 3.40
CA GLY A 233 11.71 14.71 3.59
C GLY A 233 10.71 14.58 2.43
N PRO A 234 11.16 14.38 1.17
CA PRO A 234 10.27 14.11 0.06
C PRO A 234 9.42 12.87 0.38
N ASN A 235 8.12 12.94 0.13
CA ASN A 235 7.18 11.90 0.56
C ASN A 235 6.27 11.50 -0.62
N GLY A 236 4.96 11.68 -0.56
CA GLY A 236 4.03 11.34 -1.64
C GLY A 236 4.29 12.13 -2.91
N LEU A 237 4.09 11.47 -4.05
CA LEU A 237 4.21 12.08 -5.37
C LEU A 237 3.17 11.53 -6.35
N CYS A 238 2.73 12.39 -7.27
CA CYS A 238 1.87 11.97 -8.37
C CYS A 238 2.00 12.92 -9.57
N PHE A 239 1.55 12.47 -10.73
CA PHE A 239 1.48 13.30 -11.93
C PHE A 239 0.07 13.86 -12.13
N SER A 240 0.01 15.07 -12.65
CA SER A 240 -1.20 15.64 -13.29
C SER A 240 -1.73 14.74 -14.43
N PRO A 241 -3.01 14.91 -14.85
CA PRO A 241 -3.64 14.07 -15.88
C PRO A 241 -2.93 14.06 -17.23
N ASP A 242 -2.24 15.14 -17.59
CA ASP A 242 -1.45 15.27 -18.82
C ASP A 242 0.04 14.94 -18.63
N GLN A 243 0.44 14.59 -17.40
CA GLN A 243 1.81 14.27 -16.98
C GLN A 243 2.83 15.37 -17.27
N LYS A 244 2.39 16.63 -17.41
CA LYS A 244 3.25 17.81 -17.57
C LYS A 244 3.58 18.49 -16.25
N THR A 245 2.92 18.10 -15.18
CA THR A 245 3.23 18.52 -13.81
C THR A 245 3.46 17.30 -12.92
N LEU A 246 4.58 17.29 -12.20
CA LEU A 246 4.86 16.40 -11.09
C LEU A 246 4.56 17.15 -9.79
N TYR A 247 3.73 16.56 -8.93
CA TYR A 247 3.50 17.04 -7.58
C TYR A 247 4.31 16.21 -6.60
N VAL A 248 4.99 16.86 -5.66
CA VAL A 248 5.79 16.19 -4.62
C VAL A 248 5.53 16.84 -3.27
N VAL A 249 5.24 16.02 -2.27
CA VAL A 249 5.14 16.45 -0.87
C VAL A 249 6.53 16.65 -0.28
N GLU A 250 6.77 17.82 0.31
CA GLU A 250 7.89 18.08 1.19
C GLU A 250 7.44 17.92 2.65
N GLY A 251 7.64 16.73 3.19
CA GLY A 251 7.08 16.29 4.48
C GLY A 251 7.76 16.88 5.71
N ARG A 252 8.96 17.47 5.56
CA ARG A 252 9.70 18.13 6.65
C ARG A 252 9.87 19.64 6.46
N ALA A 253 9.18 20.24 5.48
CA ALA A 253 9.14 21.68 5.34
C ALA A 253 8.69 22.37 6.65
N LYS A 254 9.23 23.58 6.89
CA LYS A 254 8.90 24.42 8.05
C LYS A 254 8.40 25.78 7.57
N PRO A 255 7.41 26.39 8.26
CA PRO A 255 6.72 25.86 9.44
C PRO A 255 5.72 24.73 9.12
N ASN A 256 5.25 24.65 7.87
CA ASN A 256 4.20 23.74 7.44
C ASN A 256 4.71 22.78 6.35
N ARG A 257 4.11 21.58 6.24
CA ARG A 257 4.35 20.69 5.10
C ARG A 257 3.84 21.32 3.81
N LEU A 258 4.53 21.07 2.71
CA LEU A 258 4.22 21.68 1.41
C LEU A 258 3.96 20.62 0.34
N VAL A 259 3.19 20.97 -0.68
CA VAL A 259 3.24 20.31 -1.99
C VAL A 259 3.88 21.28 -2.96
N TRP A 260 4.91 20.82 -3.67
CA TRP A 260 5.52 21.52 -4.79
C TRP A 260 4.96 20.97 -6.10
N ALA A 261 4.77 21.86 -7.07
CA ALA A 261 4.47 21.50 -8.45
C ALA A 261 5.68 21.81 -9.33
N TYR A 262 6.15 20.80 -10.07
CA TYR A 262 7.27 20.90 -11.00
C TYR A 262 6.77 20.67 -12.44
N PRO A 263 7.00 21.60 -13.38
CA PRO A 263 6.83 21.30 -14.81
C PRO A 263 7.73 20.13 -15.22
N VAL A 264 7.20 19.20 -16.01
CA VAL A 264 7.92 18.02 -16.50
C VAL A 264 8.15 18.19 -18.00
N ASN A 265 9.42 18.26 -18.40
CA ASN A 265 9.80 18.38 -19.79
C ASN A 265 9.72 17.02 -20.51
N ALA A 266 9.70 17.05 -21.85
CA ALA A 266 9.61 15.83 -22.65
C ALA A 266 10.78 14.86 -22.42
N ASN A 267 11.97 15.37 -22.14
CA ASN A 267 13.16 14.58 -21.82
C ASN A 267 13.23 14.12 -20.34
N GLY A 268 12.16 14.34 -19.55
CA GLY A 268 12.09 13.94 -18.15
C GLY A 268 12.81 14.87 -17.17
N THR A 269 13.37 16.00 -17.61
CA THR A 269 13.89 17.02 -16.68
C THR A 269 12.75 17.85 -16.09
N LEU A 270 13.02 18.48 -14.94
CA LEU A 270 12.05 19.34 -14.26
C LEU A 270 12.33 20.82 -14.54
N GLY A 271 11.27 21.60 -14.73
CA GLY A 271 11.31 23.05 -14.79
C GLY A 271 11.30 23.69 -13.39
N GLU A 272 11.21 25.03 -13.37
CA GLU A 272 11.13 25.78 -12.11
C GLU A 272 9.87 25.41 -11.32
N ARG A 273 10.06 25.07 -10.04
CA ARG A 273 8.98 24.67 -9.15
C ARG A 273 8.17 25.85 -8.67
N ARG A 274 6.91 25.61 -8.30
CA ARG A 274 6.07 26.55 -7.54
C ARG A 274 5.48 25.89 -6.31
N LYS A 275 5.30 26.67 -5.24
CA LYS A 275 4.55 26.23 -4.05
C LYS A 275 3.09 26.05 -4.49
N HIS A 276 2.54 24.86 -4.31
CA HIS A 276 1.19 24.55 -4.76
C HIS A 276 0.19 24.48 -3.62
N ILE A 277 0.54 23.78 -2.54
CA ILE A 277 -0.28 23.64 -1.33
C ILE A 277 0.62 23.87 -0.12
N GLU A 278 0.06 24.50 0.90
CA GLU A 278 0.67 24.63 2.22
C GLU A 278 -0.29 24.08 3.27
N ALA A 279 0.14 23.08 4.03
CA ALA A 279 -0.67 22.46 5.08
C ALA A 279 -0.64 23.28 6.37
N SER A 280 -1.39 24.38 6.38
CA SER A 280 -1.56 25.22 7.56
C SER A 280 -2.39 24.53 8.66
N ALA A 281 -2.54 25.20 9.81
CA ALA A 281 -3.37 24.75 10.93
C ALA A 281 -3.03 23.33 11.42
N TYR A 282 -1.72 23.05 11.51
CA TYR A 282 -1.18 21.78 11.97
C TYR A 282 -1.53 20.56 11.10
N GLY A 283 -2.02 20.79 9.89
CA GLY A 283 -2.20 19.73 8.90
C GLY A 283 -0.87 19.14 8.44
N ALA A 284 -0.89 17.86 8.08
CA ALA A 284 0.27 17.18 7.54
C ALA A 284 -0.11 16.27 6.37
N LEU A 285 0.35 16.69 5.18
CA LEU A 285 0.34 15.95 3.92
C LEU A 285 1.30 14.76 3.96
N ASP A 286 0.96 13.69 3.24
CA ASP A 286 1.72 12.44 3.18
C ASP A 286 1.61 11.84 1.76
N GLY A 287 1.04 10.66 1.56
CA GLY A 287 0.71 10.13 0.24
C GLY A 287 -0.33 10.96 -0.52
N ILE A 288 -0.14 11.15 -1.83
CA ILE A 288 -1.06 11.92 -2.69
C ILE A 288 -1.40 11.17 -3.98
N LYS A 289 -2.60 11.44 -4.52
CA LYS A 289 -3.02 11.03 -5.87
C LYS A 289 -3.71 12.19 -6.58
N CYS A 290 -3.67 12.17 -7.90
CA CYS A 290 -4.35 13.16 -8.74
C CYS A 290 -5.54 12.47 -9.42
N ASP A 291 -6.69 13.11 -9.45
CA ASP A 291 -7.84 12.59 -10.18
C ASP A 291 -7.86 13.07 -11.64
N GLU A 292 -8.78 12.53 -12.45
CA GLU A 292 -8.88 12.83 -13.88
C GLU A 292 -9.22 14.30 -14.22
N ASP A 293 -9.74 15.07 -13.25
CA ASP A 293 -10.03 16.49 -13.36
C ASP A 293 -8.88 17.38 -12.82
N GLY A 294 -7.80 16.77 -12.34
CA GLY A 294 -6.61 17.47 -11.85
C GLY A 294 -6.65 17.87 -10.37
N ASN A 295 -7.62 17.39 -9.59
CA ASN A 295 -7.63 17.63 -8.15
C ASN A 295 -6.63 16.70 -7.46
N LEU A 296 -5.99 17.18 -6.40
CA LEU A 296 -5.11 16.40 -5.54
C LEU A 296 -5.89 15.88 -4.34
N TRP A 297 -5.89 14.57 -4.18
CA TRP A 297 -6.43 13.85 -3.03
C TRP A 297 -5.26 13.45 -2.14
N CYS A 298 -5.25 13.98 -0.92
CA CYS A 298 -4.08 13.92 -0.06
C CYS A 298 -4.39 13.20 1.24
N GLY A 299 -3.54 12.22 1.60
CA GLY A 299 -3.49 11.66 2.94
C GLY A 299 -3.22 12.79 3.92
N TRP A 300 -4.07 12.91 4.93
CA TRP A 300 -4.12 14.05 5.81
C TRP A 300 -4.30 13.63 7.26
N GLY A 301 -3.70 14.41 8.15
CA GLY A 301 -3.89 14.31 9.59
C GLY A 301 -3.05 15.32 10.33
N SER A 302 -2.91 15.11 11.64
CA SER A 302 -2.09 15.98 12.49
C SER A 302 -0.60 15.91 12.17
N SER A 303 0.07 17.06 12.21
CA SER A 303 1.54 17.18 12.16
C SER A 303 2.25 16.65 13.41
N GLY A 304 1.49 16.26 14.44
CA GLY A 304 2.00 15.88 15.76
C GLY A 304 2.24 17.08 16.68
N ALA A 305 1.85 18.29 16.27
CA ALA A 305 1.87 19.46 17.13
C ALA A 305 0.94 19.24 18.35
N PRO A 306 1.38 19.51 19.59
CA PRO A 306 0.57 19.32 20.79
C PRO A 306 -0.76 20.11 20.79
N GLU A 307 -0.82 21.21 20.05
CA GLU A 307 -1.97 22.09 19.93
C GLU A 307 -3.00 21.60 18.89
N ALA A 308 -2.64 20.59 18.10
CA ALA A 308 -3.50 20.08 17.04
C ALA A 308 -4.67 19.26 17.62
N VAL A 309 -5.89 19.57 17.19
CA VAL A 309 -7.06 18.71 17.41
C VAL A 309 -7.08 17.64 16.32
N THR A 310 -6.55 16.45 16.61
CA THR A 310 -6.34 15.39 15.61
C THR A 310 -7.63 14.98 14.88
N ALA A 311 -8.74 14.88 15.62
CA ALA A 311 -10.06 14.55 15.08
C ALA A 311 -10.57 15.58 14.05
N ASP A 312 -10.07 16.82 14.11
CA ASP A 312 -10.39 17.86 13.13
C ASP A 312 -9.49 17.85 11.90
N LEU A 313 -8.49 16.98 11.86
CA LEU A 313 -7.52 16.88 10.78
C LEU A 313 -7.70 15.56 10.05
N ASP A 314 -7.67 14.44 10.75
CA ASP A 314 -7.50 13.10 10.22
C ASP A 314 -8.49 12.69 9.10
N GLY A 315 -7.92 12.16 8.01
CA GLY A 315 -8.65 11.66 6.84
C GLY A 315 -8.00 12.06 5.52
N VAL A 316 -8.81 12.43 4.52
CA VAL A 316 -8.33 12.87 3.20
C VAL A 316 -8.74 14.33 2.97
N MET A 317 -7.80 15.16 2.54
CA MET A 317 -8.05 16.54 2.11
C MET A 317 -7.95 16.62 0.59
N ILE A 318 -8.93 17.26 -0.06
CA ILE A 318 -8.99 17.38 -1.51
C ILE A 318 -8.75 18.83 -1.91
N PHE A 319 -7.78 19.05 -2.80
CA PHE A 319 -7.41 20.34 -3.34
C PHE A 319 -7.65 20.39 -4.85
N ASN A 320 -8.21 21.48 -5.35
CA ASN A 320 -8.41 21.65 -6.80
C ASN A 320 -7.08 21.96 -7.54
N PRO A 321 -7.05 22.03 -8.89
CA PRO A 321 -5.83 22.33 -9.65
C PRO A 321 -5.13 23.66 -9.30
N ALA A 322 -5.83 24.58 -8.64
CA ALA A 322 -5.27 25.85 -8.16
C ALA A 322 -4.66 25.73 -6.74
N GLY A 323 -4.81 24.59 -6.06
CA GLY A 323 -4.33 24.36 -4.70
C GLY A 323 -5.29 24.82 -3.61
N LYS A 324 -6.55 25.11 -3.97
CA LYS A 324 -7.61 25.46 -3.00
C LYS A 324 -8.22 24.19 -2.43
N ALA A 325 -8.36 24.08 -1.12
CA ALA A 325 -9.11 23.00 -0.48
C ALA A 325 -10.60 23.09 -0.88
N ILE A 326 -11.16 21.99 -1.39
CA ILE A 326 -12.54 21.92 -1.89
C ILE A 326 -13.39 20.85 -1.19
N GLY A 327 -12.76 19.85 -0.59
CA GLY A 327 -13.47 18.77 0.08
C GLY A 327 -12.62 18.09 1.13
N LYS A 328 -13.29 17.40 2.05
CA LYS A 328 -12.64 16.61 3.10
C LYS A 328 -13.42 15.31 3.35
N ILE A 329 -12.70 14.21 3.52
CA ILE A 329 -13.25 12.95 4.00
C ILE A 329 -12.66 12.72 5.39
N ARG A 330 -13.50 12.73 6.44
CA ARG A 330 -13.05 12.47 7.81
C ARG A 330 -12.88 10.99 8.07
N LEU A 331 -11.80 10.65 8.76
CA LEU A 331 -11.55 9.31 9.29
C LEU A 331 -11.32 9.40 10.80
N PRO A 332 -11.55 8.31 11.56
CA PRO A 332 -11.26 8.28 13.00
C PRO A 332 -9.75 8.24 13.32
N GLU A 333 -8.90 8.19 12.29
CA GLU A 333 -7.44 8.14 12.41
C GLU A 333 -6.78 8.74 11.16
N ARG A 334 -5.53 9.20 11.32
CA ARG A 334 -4.72 9.78 10.25
C ARG A 334 -4.67 8.86 9.03
N CYS A 335 -4.93 9.42 7.84
CA CYS A 335 -4.69 8.73 6.58
C CYS A 335 -3.26 9.03 6.12
N ALA A 336 -2.41 8.01 6.06
CA ALA A 336 -1.05 8.17 5.56
C ALA A 336 -1.01 8.16 4.03
N ASN A 337 -1.87 7.38 3.37
CA ASN A 337 -1.84 7.26 1.91
C ASN A 337 -3.18 6.80 1.35
N LEU A 338 -3.34 6.87 0.03
CA LEU A 338 -4.57 6.52 -0.67
C LEU A 338 -4.29 6.08 -2.11
N CYS A 339 -5.21 5.31 -2.67
CA CYS A 339 -5.26 5.05 -4.11
C CYS A 339 -6.70 4.91 -4.60
N PHE A 340 -6.93 5.14 -5.88
CA PHE A 340 -8.18 4.76 -6.51
C PHE A 340 -8.09 3.32 -7.05
N GLY A 341 -9.23 2.65 -7.10
CA GLY A 341 -9.36 1.32 -7.65
C GLY A 341 -10.82 0.90 -7.83
N GLY A 342 -11.06 -0.41 -7.71
CA GLY A 342 -12.33 -1.02 -8.06
C GLY A 342 -12.51 -1.12 -9.58
N ALA A 343 -13.52 -1.88 -10.01
CA ALA A 343 -13.72 -2.21 -11.43
C ALA A 343 -13.90 -0.99 -12.36
N LYS A 344 -14.39 0.13 -11.83
CA LYS A 344 -14.56 1.39 -12.58
C LYS A 344 -13.52 2.46 -12.21
N GLY A 345 -12.52 2.13 -11.40
CA GLY A 345 -11.51 3.09 -10.93
C GLY A 345 -12.02 4.16 -9.97
N ASN A 346 -13.25 4.02 -9.48
CA ASN A 346 -13.96 5.06 -8.74
C ASN A 346 -14.21 4.69 -7.26
N ARG A 347 -13.42 3.75 -6.74
CA ARG A 347 -13.38 3.41 -5.32
C ARG A 347 -12.08 3.94 -4.75
N LEU A 348 -12.17 4.93 -3.86
CA LEU A 348 -11.03 5.46 -3.13
C LEU A 348 -10.73 4.53 -1.96
N PHE A 349 -9.52 4.00 -1.89
CA PHE A 349 -9.00 3.26 -0.75
C PHE A 349 -8.06 4.16 0.05
N MET A 350 -8.18 4.11 1.37
CA MET A 350 -7.49 5.01 2.30
C MET A 350 -6.78 4.18 3.37
N ALA A 351 -5.46 4.28 3.41
CA ALA A 351 -4.63 3.65 4.42
C ALA A 351 -4.61 4.54 5.66
N GLY A 352 -5.51 4.25 6.61
CA GLY A 352 -5.52 4.88 7.92
C GLY A 352 -4.61 4.12 8.86
N SER A 353 -3.82 4.79 9.70
CA SER A 353 -2.79 4.22 10.58
C SER A 353 -2.98 2.72 10.93
N HIS A 354 -4.12 2.36 11.53
CA HIS A 354 -4.43 0.99 11.99
C HIS A 354 -5.39 0.20 11.11
N SER A 355 -6.03 0.84 10.12
CA SER A 355 -7.17 0.30 9.39
C SER A 355 -7.15 0.67 7.91
N LEU A 356 -7.77 -0.18 7.10
CA LEU A 356 -8.06 0.11 5.71
C LEU A 356 -9.49 0.64 5.59
N TYR A 357 -9.66 1.78 4.92
CA TYR A 357 -10.98 2.34 4.60
C TYR A 357 -11.22 2.42 3.09
N ALA A 358 -12.49 2.53 2.70
CA ALA A 358 -12.87 2.81 1.33
C ALA A 358 -14.09 3.73 1.22
N LEU A 359 -14.21 4.43 0.09
CA LEU A 359 -15.37 5.24 -0.27
C LEU A 359 -15.55 5.21 -1.80
N TYR A 360 -16.79 5.02 -2.26
CA TYR A 360 -17.10 5.25 -3.67
C TYR A 360 -17.23 6.75 -3.95
N VAL A 361 -16.56 7.20 -5.00
CA VAL A 361 -16.54 8.60 -5.45
C VAL A 361 -16.88 8.69 -6.93
N ASN A 362 -17.24 9.88 -7.42
CA ASN A 362 -17.58 10.11 -8.82
C ASN A 362 -16.41 10.73 -9.59
N THR A 363 -15.22 10.16 -9.43
CA THR A 363 -14.01 10.46 -10.19
C THR A 363 -13.10 9.23 -10.18
N ARG A 364 -11.99 9.29 -10.90
CA ARG A 364 -11.02 8.21 -11.04
C ARG A 364 -9.61 8.78 -10.97
N ASP A 365 -8.62 7.91 -10.75
CA ASP A 365 -7.22 8.31 -10.84
C ASP A 365 -6.91 8.91 -12.22
N ALA A 366 -6.04 9.91 -12.24
CA ALA A 366 -5.54 10.57 -13.45
C ALA A 366 -4.96 9.60 -14.49
N SER A 367 -4.47 8.43 -14.06
CA SER A 367 -3.90 7.37 -14.90
C SER A 367 -4.91 6.30 -15.35
N PHE A 368 -6.13 6.28 -14.78
CA PHE A 368 -7.10 5.22 -15.04
C PHE A 368 -7.46 5.11 -16.53
N GLY A 369 -7.40 3.90 -17.09
CA GLY A 369 -7.71 3.64 -18.50
C GLY A 369 -6.70 4.22 -19.52
N LYS A 370 -5.65 4.91 -19.07
CA LYS A 370 -4.62 5.46 -19.96
C LYS A 370 -3.45 4.50 -20.15
N TYR A 371 -3.10 3.72 -19.13
CA TYR A 371 -1.98 2.78 -19.18
C TYR A 371 -2.28 1.54 -18.32
N GLY A 372 -2.53 0.39 -18.95
CA GLY A 372 -2.54 -0.95 -18.34
C GLY A 372 -3.19 -1.10 -16.95
N SER A 373 -4.31 -0.41 -16.68
CA SER A 373 -5.00 -0.42 -15.38
C SER A 373 -5.76 -1.71 -15.14
#